data_AF-R9IUK3-F1
#
_entry.id   AF-R9IUK3-F1
#
_cell.length_a   1.000
_cell.length_b   1.000
_cell.length_c   1.000
_cell.angle_alpha   90.00
_cell.angle_beta   90.00
_cell.angle_gamma   90.00
#
_symmetry.space_group_name_H-M   'P 1'
#
loop_
_entity.id
_entity.type
_entity.pdbx_description
1 polymer ?
#
loop_
_entity_poly.entity_id
_entity_poly.type
_entity_poly.pdbx_seq_one_letter_code
_entity_poly.pdbx_strand_id
1 'polypeptide(L)' 'MLVMSDGSCIGTIGGGCVEAEIVRKALFMIRSNGKKSVRHHVDLTGEDAQEEGMVCGGVIDVLLEPI' A
#
# COMPACT_ATOMS: atom_id res chain seq x y z
N MET A 1 4.12 7.07 4.20
CA MET A 1 4.91 5.91 4.67
C MET A 1 6.12 5.76 3.75
N LEU A 2 7.31 5.50 4.31
CA LEU A 2 8.51 5.16 3.53
C LEU A 2 8.76 3.66 3.62
N VAL A 3 9.13 3.04 2.51
CA VAL A 3 9.48 1.62 2.43
C VAL A 3 10.94 1.52 2.00
N MET A 4 11.76 0.93 2.85
CA MET A 4 13.19 0.72 2.61
C MET A 4 13.40 -0.54 1.77
N SER A 5 14.55 -0.66 1.11
CA SER A 5 14.90 -1.81 0.26
C SER A 5 14.98 -3.14 1.02
N ASP A 6 15.20 -3.10 2.34
CA ASP A 6 15.21 -4.24 3.24
C ASP A 6 13.80 -4.64 3.75
N GLY A 7 12.76 -3.88 3.37
CA GLY A 7 11.37 -4.11 3.80
C GLY A 7 10.98 -3.41 5.11
N SER A 8 11.92 -2.75 5.79
CA SER A 8 11.57 -1.90 6.93
C SER A 8 10.76 -0.67 6.48
N CYS A 9 9.86 -0.21 7.35
CA CYS A 9 8.92 0.87 7.05
C CYS A 9 9.00 2.00 8.09
N ILE A 10 8.86 3.24 7.62
CA ILE A 10 8.74 4.44 8.47
C ILE A 10 7.35 5.05 8.28
N GLY A 11 6.58 5.12 9.37
CA GLY A 11 5.18 5.53 9.38
C GLY A 11 4.23 4.40 8.94
N THR A 12 2.93 4.70 8.95
CA THR A 12 1.84 3.78 8.57
C THR A 12 0.77 4.57 7.81
N ILE A 13 -0.01 3.89 6.97
CA ILE A 13 -1.22 4.42 6.31
C ILE A 13 -2.52 3.84 6.88
N GLY A 14 -2.44 3.07 7.97
CA GLY A 14 -3.58 2.44 8.63
C GLY A 14 -3.42 0.95 8.92
N GLY A 15 -2.36 0.31 8.40
CA GLY A 15 -2.10 -1.12 8.61
C GLY A 15 -2.97 -2.04 7.75
N GLY A 16 -3.13 -3.28 8.20
CA GLY A 16 -3.98 -4.29 7.54
C GLY A 16 -3.42 -4.83 6.22
N CYS A 17 -4.28 -5.50 5.45
CA CYS A 17 -3.93 -6.10 4.16
C CYS A 17 -3.52 -5.03 3.13
N VAL A 18 -4.14 -3.86 3.18
CA VAL A 18 -3.84 -2.72 2.30
C VAL A 18 -2.40 -2.26 2.45
N GLU A 19 -1.95 -2.01 3.68
CA GLU A 19 -0.57 -1.59 3.92
C GLU A 19 0.42 -2.68 3.49
N ALA A 20 0.11 -3.96 3.76
CA ALA A 20 0.93 -5.08 3.33
C ALA A 20 1.05 -5.18 1.79
N GLU A 21 -0.02 -4.89 1.05
CA GLU A 21 -0.01 -4.81 -0.41
C GLU A 21 0.85 -3.64 -0.91
N ILE A 22 0.71 -2.46 -0.30
CA ILE A 22 1.53 -1.29 -0.62
C ILE A 22 3.02 -1.58 -0.41
N VAL A 23 3.40 -2.22 0.70
CA VAL A 23 4.80 -2.62 0.97
C VAL A 23 5.32 -3.57 -0.11
N ARG A 24 4.53 -4.58 -0.50
CA ARG A 24 4.91 -5.50 -1.59
C ARG A 24 5.13 -4.78 -2.92
N LYS A 25 4.24 -3.85 -3.28
CA LYS A 25 4.36 -3.06 -4.52
C LYS A 25 5.58 -2.14 -4.50
N ALA A 26 5.84 -1.48 -3.38
CA ALA A 26 7.03 -0.64 -3.20
C ALA A 26 8.32 -1.46 -3.35
N LEU A 27 8.41 -2.62 -2.70
CA LEU A 27 9.57 -3.53 -2.82
C LEU A 27 9.76 -4.03 -4.26
N PHE A 28 8.68 -4.34 -4.96
CA PHE A 28 8.75 -4.70 -6.37
C PHE A 28 9.28 -3.54 -7.21
N MET A 29 8.80 -2.31 -6.98
CA MET A 29 9.26 -1.12 -7.69
C MET A 29 10.75 -0.85 -7.48
N ILE A 30 11.24 -0.95 -6.24
CA ILE A 30 12.65 -0.83 -5.89
C ILE A 30 13.49 -1.86 -6.64
N ARG A 31 13.11 -3.15 -6.56
CA ARG A 31 13.87 -4.26 -7.18
C ARG A 31 13.86 -4.20 -8.71
N SER A 32 12.78 -3.71 -9.29
CA SER A 32 12.62 -3.57 -10.74
C SER A 32 13.31 -2.32 -11.29
N ASN A 33 13.93 -1.50 -10.42
CA ASN A 33 14.46 -0.19 -10.75
C ASN A 33 13.41 0.70 -11.45
N GLY A 34 12.15 0.56 -11.02
CA GLY A 34 11.00 1.26 -11.57
C GLY A 34 11.08 2.74 -11.24
N LYS A 35 11.10 3.59 -12.27
CA LYS A 35 11.23 5.06 -12.12
C LYS A 35 9.91 5.82 -12.20
N LYS A 36 8.80 5.13 -12.46
CA LYS A 36 7.49 5.75 -12.68
C LYS A 36 6.66 5.66 -11.40
N SER A 37 6.01 6.77 -11.07
CA SER A 37 4.99 6.82 -10.03
C SER A 37 3.81 5.92 -10.38
N VAL A 38 3.26 5.19 -9.41
CA VAL A 38 2.08 4.34 -9.59
C VAL A 38 1.01 4.77 -8.60
N ARG A 39 -0.21 5.03 -9.08
CA ARG A 39 -1.37 5.22 -8.20
C ARG A 39 -2.05 3.88 -7.98
N HIS A 40 -2.30 3.55 -6.72
CA HIS A 40 -3.07 2.39 -6.32
C HIS A 40 -4.35 2.84 -5.61
N HIS A 41 -5.48 2.51 -6.22
CA HIS A 41 -6.81 2.78 -5.69
C HIS A 41 -7.29 1.60 -4.88
N VAL A 42 -7.88 1.86 -3.71
CA VAL A 42 -8.45 0.86 -2.83
C VAL A 42 -9.80 1.34 -2.33
N ASP A 43 -10.83 0.54 -2.53
CA ASP A 43 -12.17 0.75 -2.01
C ASP A 43 -12.40 -0.22 -0.84
N LEU A 44 -12.58 0.35 0.35
CA LEU A 44 -12.81 -0.36 1.62
C LEU A 44 -14.29 -0.35 2.03
N THR A 45 -15.19 -0.02 1.11
CA THR A 45 -16.64 0.03 1.37
C THR A 45 -17.38 -1.24 0.94
N GLY A 46 -16.72 -2.15 0.22
CA GLY A 46 -17.31 -3.39 -0.30
C GLY A 46 -17.49 -4.50 0.75
N GLU A 47 -18.34 -5.49 0.44
CA GLU A 47 -18.60 -6.66 1.28
C GLU A 47 -17.31 -7.47 1.60
N ASP A 48 -16.37 -7.52 0.64
CA ASP A 48 -15.05 -8.16 0.82
C ASP A 48 -14.21 -7.51 1.94
N ALA A 49 -14.39 -6.19 2.17
CA ALA A 49 -13.67 -5.48 3.24
C ALA A 49 -14.16 -5.90 4.64
N GLN A 50 -15.43 -6.28 4.76
CA GLN A 50 -15.98 -6.84 5.99
C GLN A 50 -15.45 -8.26 6.28
N GLU A 51 -15.28 -9.10 5.25
CA GLU A 51 -14.74 -10.46 5.41
C GLU A 51 -13.24 -10.48 5.73
N GLU A 52 -12.44 -9.57 5.18
CA GLU A 52 -11.01 -9.45 5.49
C GLU A 52 -10.72 -8.77 6.86
N GLY A 53 -11.76 -8.43 7.62
CA GLY A 53 -11.62 -7.81 8.94
C GLY A 53 -11.16 -6.35 8.89
N MET A 54 -11.36 -5.67 7.76
CA MET A 54 -11.09 -4.24 7.64
C MET A 54 -12.21 -3.46 8.33
N VAL A 55 -11.87 -2.85 9.46
CA VAL A 55 -12.83 -2.09 10.29
C VAL A 55 -13.03 -0.67 9.75
N CYS A 56 -12.04 -0.17 9.01
CA CYS A 56 -12.01 1.15 8.40
C CYS A 56 -12.72 1.12 7.04
N GLY A 57 -13.88 1.76 6.94
CA GLY A 57 -14.54 2.00 5.65
C GLY A 57 -13.97 3.22 4.91
N GLY A 58 -14.31 3.34 3.62
CA GLY A 58 -13.98 4.49 2.78
C GLY A 58 -13.18 4.12 1.54
N VAL A 59 -12.68 5.12 0.81
CA VAL A 59 -11.90 4.91 -0.41
C VAL A 59 -10.59 5.67 -0.26
N ILE A 60 -9.48 5.02 -0.61
CA ILE A 60 -8.15 5.63 -0.56
C ILE A 60 -7.45 5.50 -1.92
N ASP A 61 -6.70 6.55 -2.26
CA ASP A 61 -5.72 6.52 -3.36
C ASP A 61 -4.33 6.67 -2.76
N VAL A 62 -3.47 5.69 -3.01
CA VAL A 62 -2.07 5.69 -2.58
C VAL A 62 -1.17 5.94 -3.79
N LEU A 63 -0.37 6.99 -3.76
CA LEU A 63 0.67 7.24 -4.75
C LEU A 63 2.00 6.63 -4.27
N LEU A 64 2.57 5.73 -5.05
CA LEU A 64 3.88 5.13 -4.82
C LEU A 64 4.90 5.79 -5.75
N GLU A 65 5.96 6.35 -5.18
CA GLU A 65 7.03 7.04 -5.91
C GLU A 65 8.40 6.53 -5.44
N PRO A 66 9.32 6.19 -6.37
CA PRO A 66 10.70 5.88 -6.03
C PRO A 66 11.45 7.16 -5.64
N ILE A 67 12.31 7.08 -4.62
CA ILE A 67 13.17 8.17 -4.13
C ILE A 67 14.62 7.85 -4.48
#